data_AF-A0A317UAI9-F1
#
_entry.id   AF-A0A317UAI9-F1
#
_cell.length_a   1.000
_cell.length_b   1.000
_cell.length_c   1.000
_cell.angle_alpha   90.00
_cell.angle_beta   90.00
_cell.angle_gamma   90.00
#
_symmetry.space_group_name_H-M   'P 1'
#
loop_
_entity.id
_entity.type
_entity.pdbx_description
1 polymer ?
#
loop_
_entity_poly.entity_id
_entity_poly.type
_entity_poly.pdbx_seq_one_letter_code
_entity_poly.pdbx_strand_id
1 'polypeptide(L)' 'MSIKSAFEFEGIDFSQIMNPPESWDGQALIKNIKGSVWACCPLCQKKALLISPETRIRHLKLKCKGSNCKKEFEVNV' A
#
# COMPACT_ATOMS: atom_id res chain seq x y z
N MET A 1 9.99 25.98 6.36
CA MET A 1 10.68 25.65 5.09
C MET A 1 10.48 24.16 4.86
N SER A 2 10.09 23.73 3.65
CA SER A 2 9.97 22.29 3.33
C SER A 2 11.36 21.71 3.07
N ILE A 3 11.54 20.42 3.33
CA ILE A 3 12.81 19.73 3.03
C ILE A 3 13.15 19.83 1.54
N LYS A 4 12.14 19.75 0.67
CA LYS A 4 12.28 19.94 -0.78
C LYS A 4 12.87 21.31 -1.12
N SER A 5 12.31 22.37 -0.55
CA SER A 5 12.77 23.75 -0.79
C SER A 5 14.16 24.04 -0.25
N ALA A 6 14.62 23.31 0.78
CA ALA A 6 15.98 23.47 1.30
C ALA A 6 17.01 22.88 0.32
N PHE A 7 16.77 21.67 -0.21
CA PHE A 7 17.65 21.05 -1.19
C PHE A 7 17.66 21.80 -2.54
N GLU A 8 16.49 22.25 -3.01
CA GLU A 8 16.41 23.03 -4.25
C GLU A 8 17.15 24.38 -4.14
N PHE A 9 17.15 25.00 -2.95
CA PHE A 9 17.93 26.22 -2.68
C PHE A 9 19.44 25.99 -2.74
N GLU A 10 19.90 24.80 -2.34
CA GLU A 10 21.31 24.37 -2.45
C GLU A 10 21.69 23.95 -3.88
N GLY A 11 20.79 24.08 -4.86
CA GLY A 11 21.02 23.67 -6.25
C GLY A 11 20.97 22.15 -6.44
N ILE A 12 20.48 21.40 -5.46
CA ILE A 12 20.33 19.95 -5.51
C ILE A 12 18.92 19.64 -6.03
N ASP A 13 18.85 18.92 -7.15
CA ASP A 13 17.57 18.38 -7.64
C ASP A 13 17.07 17.33 -6.65
N PHE A 14 15.99 17.67 -5.94
CA PHE A 14 15.39 16.83 -4.92
C PHE A 14 15.03 15.43 -5.43
N SER A 15 14.76 15.26 -6.73
CA SER A 15 14.46 13.94 -7.31
C SER A 15 15.66 12.98 -7.30
N GLN A 16 16.90 13.50 -7.30
CA GLN A 16 18.13 12.70 -7.34
C GLN A 16 18.47 12.06 -5.98
N ILE A 17 17.95 12.62 -4.90
CA ILE A 17 18.16 12.15 -3.53
C ILE A 17 16.97 11.36 -2.98
N MET A 18 15.90 11.23 -3.77
CA MET A 18 14.76 10.41 -3.42
C MET A 18 15.07 8.96 -3.73
N ASN A 19 14.84 8.07 -2.76
CA ASN A 19 14.83 6.65 -3.04
C ASN A 19 13.75 6.36 -4.09
N PRO A 20 14.05 5.54 -5.11
CA PRO A 20 13.03 5.11 -6.07
C PRO A 20 11.88 4.43 -5.30
N PRO A 21 10.63 4.55 -5.78
CA PRO A 21 9.51 3.90 -5.14
C PRO A 21 9.77 2.39 -5.11
N GLU A 22 9.59 1.80 -3.94
CA GLU A 22 9.77 0.37 -3.75
C GLU A 22 8.83 -0.41 -4.68
N SER A 23 9.36 -1.45 -5.33
CA SER A 23 8.57 -2.29 -6.22
C SER A 23 7.54 -3.06 -5.41
N TRP A 24 6.25 -2.84 -5.70
CA TRP A 24 5.17 -3.60 -5.10
C TRP A 24 5.05 -4.99 -5.74
N ASP A 25 4.93 -6.01 -4.91
CA ASP A 25 4.93 -7.44 -5.27
C ASP A 25 3.56 -7.99 -5.70
N GLY A 26 2.54 -7.14 -5.79
CA GLY A 26 1.18 -7.58 -6.11
C GLY A 26 0.34 -7.99 -4.90
N GLN A 27 0.92 -8.00 -3.68
CA GLN A 27 0.25 -8.55 -2.50
C GLN A 27 -0.52 -7.51 -1.69
N ALA A 28 -1.57 -7.98 -1.01
CA ALA A 28 -2.39 -7.19 -0.11
C ALA A 28 -1.59 -6.70 1.10
N LEU A 29 -1.91 -5.48 1.55
CA LEU A 29 -1.31 -4.91 2.74
C LEU A 29 -2.07 -5.40 3.97
N ILE A 30 -1.44 -6.23 4.81
CA ILE A 30 -2.06 -6.74 6.04
C ILE A 30 -1.94 -5.71 7.16
N LYS A 31 -3.08 -5.30 7.74
CA LYS A 31 -3.14 -4.28 8.81
C LYS A 31 -4.03 -4.71 9.96
N ASN A 32 -3.56 -4.48 11.18
CA ASN A 32 -4.44 -4.49 12.35
C ASN A 32 -5.12 -3.12 12.48
N ILE A 33 -6.44 -3.10 12.43
CA ILE A 33 -7.26 -1.90 12.54
C ILE A 33 -8.28 -2.13 13.67
N LYS A 34 -8.07 -1.46 14.81
CA LYS A 34 -8.93 -1.56 16.00
C LYS A 34 -9.11 -3.00 16.52
N GLY A 35 -8.04 -3.80 16.50
CA GLY A 35 -8.07 -5.18 16.99
C GLY A 35 -8.49 -6.22 15.95
N SER A 36 -8.89 -5.81 14.75
CA SER A 36 -9.22 -6.72 13.65
C SER A 36 -8.13 -6.71 12.58
N VAL A 37 -7.78 -7.87 12.05
CA VAL A 37 -6.82 -7.99 10.93
C VAL A 37 -7.56 -7.83 9.60
N TRP A 38 -7.04 -6.99 8.73
CA TRP A 38 -7.61 -6.71 7.41
C TRP A 38 -6.55 -6.88 6.32
N ALA A 39 -6.92 -7.51 5.22
CA ALA A 39 -6.24 -7.34 3.95
C ALA A 39 -6.77 -6.06 3.31
N CYS A 40 -5.87 -5.09 3.16
CA CYS A 40 -6.14 -3.80 2.56
C CYS A 40 -5.56 -3.74 1.15
N CYS A 41 -6.19 -2.93 0.30
CA CYS A 41 -5.63 -2.62 -1.01
C CYS A 41 -4.25 -1.96 -0.82
N PRO A 42 -3.18 -2.46 -1.42
CA PRO A 42 -1.83 -1.93 -1.22
C PRO A 42 -1.66 -0.50 -1.77
N LEU A 43 -2.51 -0.11 -2.71
CA LEU A 43 -2.40 1.18 -3.40
C LEU A 43 -3.19 2.30 -2.72
N CYS A 44 -4.47 2.07 -2.40
CA CYS A 44 -5.31 3.09 -1.75
C CYS A 44 -5.55 2.81 -0.26
N GLN A 45 -5.02 1.70 0.27
CA GLN A 45 -5.06 1.31 1.68
C GLN A 45 -6.46 1.12 2.28
N LYS A 46 -7.50 1.12 1.44
CA LYS A 46 -8.87 0.82 1.86
C LYS A 46 -9.00 -0.65 2.23
N LYS A 47 -9.77 -0.90 3.29
CA LYS A 47 -10.15 -2.25 3.74
C LYS A 47 -10.81 -3.01 2.62
N ALA A 48 -10.31 -4.20 2.32
CA ALA A 48 -10.88 -5.06 1.28
C ALA A 48 -11.50 -6.33 1.85
N LEU A 49 -10.78 -7.01 2.74
CA LEU A 49 -11.22 -8.27 3.34
C LEU A 49 -10.83 -8.32 4.82
N LEU A 50 -11.79 -8.72 5.67
CA LEU A 50 -11.55 -9.02 7.08
C LEU A 50 -10.96 -10.43 7.19
N ILE A 51 -9.91 -10.59 8.01
CA ILE A 51 -9.21 -11.86 8.22
C ILE A 51 -9.48 -12.31 9.65
N SER A 52 -10.11 -13.46 9.83
CA SER A 52 -10.22 -14.10 11.15
C SER A 52 -8.92 -14.85 11.49
N PRO A 53 -8.64 -15.15 12.77
CA PRO A 53 -7.44 -15.89 13.16
C PRO A 53 -7.31 -17.29 12.52
N GLU A 54 -8.43 -17.94 12.17
CA GLU A 54 -8.42 -19.24 11.48
C GLU A 54 -8.43 -19.14 9.95
N THR A 55 -8.57 -17.93 9.40
CA THR A 55 -8.65 -17.70 7.96
C THR A 55 -7.31 -18.06 7.32
N ARG A 56 -7.35 -18.94 6.31
CA ARG A 56 -6.22 -19.25 5.43
C ARG A 56 -6.61 -19.02 3.99
N ILE A 57 -5.88 -18.17 3.29
CA ILE A 57 -6.16 -17.76 1.92
C ILE A 57 -4.88 -17.87 1.10
N ARG A 58 -4.95 -18.53 -0.06
CA ARG A 58 -3.85 -18.61 -1.01
C ARG A 58 -4.33 -18.20 -2.39
N HIS A 59 -3.55 -17.35 -3.05
CA HIS A 59 -3.75 -16.89 -4.43
C HIS A 59 -5.12 -16.27 -4.71
N LEU A 60 -5.74 -15.65 -3.71
CA LEU A 60 -7.03 -14.98 -3.90
C LEU A 60 -6.82 -13.60 -4.54
N LYS A 61 -7.22 -13.47 -5.80
CA LYS A 61 -7.22 -12.16 -6.48
C LYS A 61 -8.47 -11.37 -6.11
N LEU A 62 -8.27 -10.18 -5.55
CA LEU A 62 -9.33 -9.24 -5.24
C LEU A 62 -9.20 -7.96 -6.05
N LYS A 63 -10.34 -7.45 -6.51
CA LYS A 63 -10.44 -6.13 -7.10
C LYS A 63 -10.76 -5.10 -6.01
N CYS A 64 -10.00 -4.01 -5.97
CA CYS A 64 -10.26 -2.93 -5.02
C CYS A 64 -11.64 -2.30 -5.24
N LYS A 65 -12.44 -2.21 -4.17
CA LYS A 65 -13.77 -1.57 -4.18
C LYS A 65 -13.72 -0.04 -4.15
N GLY A 66 -12.55 0.57 -4.01
CA GLY A 66 -12.41 2.03 -4.04
C GLY A 66 -12.70 2.59 -5.43
N SER A 67 -13.62 3.56 -5.51
CA SER A 67 -14.14 4.12 -6.77
C SER A 67 -13.06 4.54 -7.77
N ASN A 68 -11.95 5.12 -7.28
CA ASN A 68 -10.85 5.62 -8.11
C ASN A 68 -9.68 4.64 -8.23
N CYS A 69 -9.66 3.54 -7.46
CA CYS A 69 -8.53 2.61 -7.48
C CYS A 69 -8.80 1.47 -8.45
N LYS A 70 -9.85 0.65 -8.19
CA LYS A 70 -10.29 -0.48 -9.02
C LYS A 70 -9.21 -1.48 -9.47
N LYS A 71 -7.99 -1.38 -8.97
CA LYS A 71 -6.87 -2.28 -9.32
C LYS A 71 -7.01 -3.61 -8.60
N GLU A 72 -6.43 -4.64 -9.19
CA GLU A 72 -6.39 -5.99 -8.64
C GLU A 72 -5.13 -6.19 -7.80
N PHE A 73 -5.25 -7.05 -6.78
CA PHE A 73 -4.15 -7.45 -5.92
C PHE A 73 -4.44 -8.85 -5.35
N GLU A 74 -3.40 -9.53 -4.90
CA GLU A 74 -3.48 -10.89 -4.37
C GLU A 74 -3.51 -10.87 -2.84
N VAL A 75 -4.37 -11.68 -2.22
CA VAL A 75 -4.40 -11.90 -0.77
C VAL A 75 -3.82 -13.28 -0.49
N ASN A 76 -2.75 -13.30 0.31
CA ASN A 76 -2.12 -14.50 0.86
C ASN A 76 -1.99 -14.33 2.38
N VAL A 77 -2.72 -15.14 3.15
CA VAL A 77 -2.71 -15.14 4.63
C VAL A 77 -2.84 -16.53 5.22
#